data_AF-A0A914C9H8-F1
#
_entry.id   AF-A0A914C9H8-F1
#
_cell.length_a   1.000
_cell.length_b   1.000
_cell.length_c   1.000
_cell.angle_alpha   90.00
_cell.angle_beta   90.00
_cell.angle_gamma   90.00
#
_symmetry.space_group_name_H-M   'P 1'
#
loop_
_entity.id
_entity.type
_entity.pdbx_description
1 polymer ?
#
loop_
_entity_poly.entity_id
_entity_poly.type
_entity_poly.pdbx_seq_one_letter_code
_entity_poly.pdbx_strand_id
1 'polypeptide(L)'
;MNESLQQQMDELKNARNELQEVVDELSPIIIGMAQEVLVNMNAWCKKTFKKNGLLKKIQDSQITTAESEYKVLQFLQKHTEKFICALADNSVNMDRVFIAHEMPKVTKHFHYRTVDVSSNTPLVPATF
;
A
#
# COMPACT_ATOMS: atom_id res chain seq x y z
N MET A 1 10.17 37.98 -3.52
CA MET A 1 9.68 36.77 -4.22
C MET A 1 9.18 37.25 -5.57
N ASN A 2 9.85 36.90 -6.68
CA ASN A 2 9.48 37.45 -7.99
C ASN A 2 8.18 36.80 -8.48
N GLU A 3 7.44 37.52 -9.33
CA GLU A 3 6.14 37.05 -9.88
C GLU A 3 6.28 35.69 -10.60
N SER A 4 7.45 35.40 -11.16
CA SER A 4 7.78 34.12 -11.80
C SER A 4 7.79 32.94 -10.83
N LEU A 5 8.33 33.07 -9.61
CA LEU A 5 8.29 32.01 -8.59
C LEU A 5 6.87 31.78 -8.06
N GLN A 6 6.07 32.85 -7.97
CA GLN A 6 4.68 32.75 -7.53
C GLN A 6 3.85 31.98 -8.56
N GLN A 7 4.06 32.28 -9.85
CA GLN A 7 3.42 31.57 -10.95
C GLN A 7 3.80 30.08 -10.99
N GLN A 8 5.08 29.74 -10.80
CA GLN A 8 5.52 28.34 -10.68
C GLN A 8 4.88 27.62 -9.48
N MET A 9 4.75 28.30 -8.34
CA MET A 9 4.10 27.73 -7.16
C MET A 9 2.60 27.48 -7.38
N ASP A 10 1.92 28.37 -8.10
CA ASP A 10 0.49 28.21 -8.38
C ASP A 10 0.23 27.16 -9.46
N GLU A 11 1.10 27.03 -10.46
CA GLU A 11 1.10 25.91 -11.41
C GLU A 11 1.29 24.56 -10.69
N LEU A 12 2.23 24.47 -9.74
CA LEU A 12 2.45 23.28 -8.94
C LEU A 12 1.25 22.93 -8.04
N LYS A 13 0.57 23.94 -7.48
CA LYS A 13 -0.66 23.71 -6.70
C LYS A 13 -1.80 23.21 -7.58
N ASN A 14 -1.97 23.77 -8.77
CA ASN A 14 -3.01 23.31 -9.70
C ASN A 14 -2.74 21.88 -10.18
N ALA A 15 -1.51 21.56 -10.57
CA ALA A 15 -1.13 20.19 -10.94
C ALA A 15 -1.31 19.20 -9.78
N ARG A 16 -1.05 19.62 -8.53
CA ARG A 16 -1.34 18.80 -7.35
C ARG A 16 -2.83 18.54 -7.18
N ASN A 17 -3.67 19.55 -7.39
CA ASN A 17 -5.12 19.40 -7.27
C ASN A 17 -5.68 18.46 -8.33
N GLU A 18 -5.14 18.50 -9.56
CA GLU A 18 -5.48 17.55 -10.63
C GLU A 18 -5.05 16.11 -10.29
N LEU A 19 -3.90 15.91 -9.62
CA LEU A 19 -3.42 14.60 -9.17
C LEU A 19 -4.19 14.01 -7.97
N GLN A 20 -5.04 14.79 -7.29
CA GLN A 20 -5.82 14.33 -6.14
C GLN A 20 -7.18 13.72 -6.51
N GLU A 21 -7.55 13.72 -7.79
CA GLU A 21 -8.79 13.09 -8.22
C GLU A 21 -8.67 11.55 -8.13
N VAL A 22 -9.41 10.96 -7.19
CA VAL A 22 -9.48 9.52 -7.02
C VAL A 22 -10.37 8.95 -8.13
N VAL A 23 -9.75 8.29 -9.10
CA VAL A 23 -10.44 7.72 -10.27
C VAL A 23 -11.28 6.49 -9.90
N ASP A 24 -10.80 5.66 -8.96
CA ASP A 24 -11.49 4.48 -8.43
C ASP A 24 -10.78 4.00 -7.16
N GLU A 25 -11.48 3.35 -6.24
CA GLU A 25 -10.90 2.84 -4.99
C GLU A 25 -11.34 1.40 -4.71
N LEU A 26 -10.38 0.54 -4.39
CA LEU A 26 -10.66 -0.81 -3.93
C LEU A 26 -10.96 -0.78 -2.43
N SER A 27 -12.16 -1.22 -2.03
CA SER A 27 -12.53 -1.33 -0.61
C SER A 27 -11.56 -2.23 0.17
N PRO A 28 -11.27 -1.93 1.45
CA PRO A 28 -10.34 -2.73 2.25
C PRO A 28 -10.72 -4.20 2.32
N ILE A 29 -9.79 -5.08 1.95
CA ILE A 29 -9.97 -6.53 2.01
C ILE A 29 -9.32 -7.04 3.30
N ILE A 30 -10.10 -7.68 4.16
CA ILE A 30 -9.59 -8.35 5.35
C ILE A 30 -9.37 -9.83 5.02
N ILE A 31 -8.14 -10.31 5.12
CA ILE A 31 -7.79 -11.71 4.85
C ILE A 31 -7.93 -12.50 6.15
N GLY A 32 -8.68 -13.61 6.10
CA GLY A 32 -8.83 -14.53 7.22
C GLY A 32 -7.56 -15.36 7.44
N MET A 33 -7.17 -15.57 8.69
CA MET A 33 -5.96 -16.31 9.07
C MET A 33 -6.28 -17.39 10.10
N ALA A 34 -5.54 -18.51 10.04
CA ALA A 34 -5.69 -19.58 11.02
C ALA A 34 -5.33 -19.11 12.43
N GLN A 35 -6.04 -19.62 13.44
CA GLN A 35 -5.85 -19.22 14.83
C GLN A 35 -4.41 -19.48 15.33
N GLU A 36 -3.77 -20.54 14.84
CA GLU A 36 -2.38 -20.89 15.15
C GLU A 36 -1.40 -19.78 14.77
N VAL A 37 -1.57 -19.18 13.58
CA VAL A 37 -0.77 -18.06 13.10
C VAL A 37 -0.97 -16.85 14.02
N LEU A 38 -2.22 -16.58 14.41
CA LEU A 38 -2.56 -15.45 15.29
C LEU A 38 -1.97 -15.62 16.70
N VAL A 39 -1.94 -16.85 17.20
CA VAL A 39 -1.34 -17.19 18.50
C VAL A 39 0.18 -17.03 18.48
N ASN A 40 0.83 -17.28 17.33
CA ASN A 40 2.28 -17.15 17.18
C ASN A 40 2.76 -15.71 16.95
N MET A 41 1.85 -14.73 16.81
CA MET A 41 2.23 -13.32 16.70
C MET A 41 2.93 -12.81 17.97
N ASN A 42 3.88 -11.89 17.79
CA ASN A 42 4.55 -11.22 18.90
C ASN A 42 3.57 -10.35 19.72
N ALA A 43 3.99 -9.96 20.93
CA ALA A 43 3.13 -9.23 21.88
C ALA A 43 2.70 -7.85 21.37
N TRP A 44 3.56 -7.17 20.61
CA TRP A 44 3.27 -5.85 20.05
C TRP A 44 2.16 -5.93 19.00
N CYS A 45 2.27 -6.85 18.03
CA CYS A 45 1.26 -7.08 17.00
C CYS A 45 -0.11 -7.41 17.62
N LYS A 46 -0.14 -8.31 18.61
CA LYS A 46 -1.37 -8.68 19.33
C LYS A 46 -2.04 -7.47 19.99
N LYS A 47 -1.27 -6.61 20.66
CA LYS A 47 -1.80 -5.40 21.31
C LYS A 47 -2.34 -4.40 20.29
N THR A 48 -1.60 -4.16 19.21
CA THR A 48 -1.98 -3.23 18.15
C THR A 48 -3.24 -3.70 17.43
N PHE A 49 -3.30 -4.96 17.02
CA PHE A 49 -4.45 -5.54 16.30
C PHE A 49 -5.70 -5.68 17.16
N LYS A 50 -5.54 -5.83 18.48
CA LYS A 50 -6.66 -5.78 19.41
C LYS A 50 -7.18 -4.34 19.56
N LYS A 51 -6.30 -3.36 19.65
CA LYS A 51 -6.67 -1.94 19.85
C LYS A 51 -7.43 -1.37 18.64
N ASN A 52 -7.01 -1.70 17.42
CA ASN A 52 -7.66 -1.22 16.19
C ASN A 52 -8.84 -2.11 15.72
N GLY A 53 -9.17 -3.17 16.47
CA GLY A 53 -10.25 -4.09 16.15
C GLY A 53 -9.97 -5.03 14.97
N LEU A 54 -8.76 -5.01 14.41
CA LEU A 54 -8.38 -5.85 13.26
C LEU A 54 -8.42 -7.34 13.61
N LEU A 55 -8.05 -7.70 14.85
CA LEU A 55 -8.03 -9.10 15.27
C LEU A 55 -9.39 -9.78 15.11
N LYS A 56 -10.47 -9.08 15.50
CA LYS A 56 -11.84 -9.59 15.36
C LYS A 56 -12.23 -9.71 13.88
N LYS A 57 -11.90 -8.69 13.08
CA LYS A 57 -12.19 -8.70 11.64
C LYS A 57 -11.49 -9.85 10.91
N ILE A 58 -10.25 -10.18 11.29
CA ILE A 58 -9.51 -11.31 10.72
C ILE A 58 -10.18 -12.64 11.08
N GLN A 59 -10.62 -12.80 12.33
CA GLN A 59 -11.32 -14.01 12.79
C GLN A 59 -12.68 -14.20 12.12
N ASP A 60 -13.39 -13.11 11.86
CA ASP A 60 -14.71 -13.11 11.20
C ASP A 60 -14.59 -13.25 9.67
N SER A 61 -13.41 -13.00 9.09
CA SER A 61 -13.21 -13.04 7.63
C SER A 61 -13.05 -14.46 7.09
N GLN A 62 -13.75 -14.72 5.99
CA GLN A 62 -13.64 -15.96 5.20
C GLN A 62 -12.80 -15.77 3.93
N ILE A 63 -12.32 -14.56 3.66
CA ILE A 63 -11.56 -14.26 2.44
C ILE A 63 -10.18 -14.87 2.56
N THR A 64 -9.83 -15.72 1.61
CA THR A 64 -8.51 -16.33 1.50
C THR A 64 -7.50 -15.40 0.82
N THR A 65 -6.20 -15.65 1.01
CA THR A 65 -5.14 -14.92 0.30
C THR A 65 -5.31 -15.00 -1.22
N ALA A 66 -5.72 -16.16 -1.75
CA ALA A 66 -5.93 -16.36 -3.19
C ALA A 66 -7.12 -15.55 -3.74
N GLU A 67 -8.22 -15.46 -3.00
CA GLU A 67 -9.37 -14.62 -3.38
C GLU A 67 -9.02 -13.13 -3.29
N SER A 68 -8.23 -12.74 -2.30
CA SER A 68 -7.70 -11.38 -2.18
C SER A 68 -6.80 -11.03 -3.37
N GLU A 69 -5.86 -11.92 -3.72
CA GLU A 69 -5.00 -11.77 -4.91
C GLU A 69 -5.84 -11.56 -6.18
N TYR A 70 -6.89 -12.36 -6.36
CA TYR A 70 -7.76 -12.26 -7.52
C TYR A 70 -8.49 -10.91 -7.59
N LYS A 71 -9.09 -10.46 -6.47
CA LYS A 71 -9.80 -9.16 -6.41
C LYS A 71 -8.86 -7.99 -6.70
N VAL A 72 -7.66 -8.00 -6.11
CA VAL A 72 -6.64 -6.99 -6.36
C VAL A 72 -6.20 -7.01 -7.83
N LEU A 73 -5.92 -8.18 -8.39
CA LEU A 73 -5.48 -8.31 -9.77
C LEU A 73 -6.55 -7.82 -10.76
N GLN A 74 -7.83 -8.15 -10.53
CA GLN A 74 -8.93 -7.65 -11.36
C GLN A 74 -9.02 -6.13 -11.34
N PHE A 75 -8.90 -5.54 -10.14
CA PHE A 75 -8.88 -4.08 -10.00
C PHE A 75 -7.70 -3.46 -10.77
N LEU A 76 -6.50 -4.02 -10.62
CA LEU A 76 -5.32 -3.52 -11.32
C LEU A 76 -5.44 -3.64 -12.84
N GLN A 77 -6.00 -4.74 -13.35
CA GLN A 77 -6.19 -4.97 -14.79
C GLN A 77 -7.22 -4.02 -15.43
N LYS A 78 -8.18 -3.53 -14.65
CA LYS A 78 -9.14 -2.52 -15.11
C LYS A 78 -8.45 -1.17 -15.37
N HIS A 79 -7.41 -0.84 -14.61
CA HIS A 79 -6.82 0.50 -14.54
C HIS A 79 -5.42 0.61 -15.13
N THR A 80 -4.70 -0.51 -15.25
CA THR A 80 -3.29 -0.50 -15.66
C THR A 80 -2.95 -1.70 -16.53
N GLU A 81 -2.11 -1.48 -17.53
CA GLU A 81 -1.49 -2.57 -18.27
C GLU A 81 -0.37 -3.22 -17.43
N LYS A 82 -0.03 -4.46 -17.80
CA LYS A 82 1.05 -5.21 -17.16
C LYS A 82 2.38 -4.46 -17.31
N PHE A 83 3.17 -4.46 -16.23
CA PHE A 83 4.51 -3.88 -16.14
C PHE A 83 4.60 -2.36 -16.28
N ILE A 84 3.49 -1.62 -16.29
CA ILE A 84 3.55 -0.15 -16.35
C ILE A 84 3.56 0.46 -14.94
N CYS A 85 2.71 -0.04 -14.05
CA CYS A 85 2.54 0.55 -12.72
C CYS A 85 3.67 0.16 -11.76
N ALA A 86 4.29 1.13 -11.09
CA ALA A 86 5.22 0.91 -9.98
C ALA A 86 4.47 0.88 -8.65
N LEU A 87 4.90 0.03 -7.71
CA LEU A 87 4.32 0.00 -6.37
C LEU A 87 4.81 1.22 -5.58
N ALA A 88 3.89 2.01 -5.02
CA ALA A 88 4.22 3.24 -4.29
C ALA A 88 3.64 3.19 -2.87
N ASP A 89 4.48 3.38 -1.86
CA ASP A 89 4.06 3.56 -0.47
C ASP A 89 5.23 4.10 0.38
N ASN A 90 4.98 4.38 1.66
CA ASN A 90 6.00 4.60 2.66
C ASN A 90 6.59 3.27 3.11
N SER A 91 7.92 3.11 3.02
CA SER A 91 8.62 1.89 3.44
C SER A 91 8.15 0.64 2.67
N VAL A 92 7.76 0.87 1.41
CA VAL A 92 7.08 -0.07 0.51
C VAL A 92 7.86 -1.37 0.23
N ASN A 93 9.16 -1.40 0.52
CA ASN A 93 9.99 -2.57 0.26
C ASN A 93 9.55 -3.79 1.07
N MET A 94 9.08 -3.59 2.31
CA MET A 94 8.57 -4.69 3.13
C MET A 94 7.28 -5.26 2.54
N ASP A 95 6.37 -4.39 2.09
CA ASP A 95 5.13 -4.81 1.43
C ASP A 95 5.42 -5.51 0.10
N ARG A 96 6.43 -5.04 -0.65
CA ARG A 96 6.83 -5.67 -1.91
C ARG A 96 7.27 -7.12 -1.70
N VAL A 97 8.04 -7.39 -0.64
CA VAL A 97 8.47 -8.76 -0.31
C VAL A 97 7.27 -9.62 0.06
N PHE A 98 6.33 -9.10 0.85
CA PHE A 98 5.13 -9.83 1.23
C PHE A 98 4.24 -10.15 0.03
N ILE A 99 3.97 -9.17 -0.85
CA ILE A 99 3.17 -9.35 -2.07
C ILE A 99 3.87 -10.33 -3.04
N ALA A 100 5.20 -10.32 -3.13
CA ALA A 100 5.94 -11.27 -3.94
C ALA A 100 5.77 -12.72 -3.48
N HIS A 101 5.68 -12.94 -2.17
CA HIS A 101 5.50 -14.26 -1.57
C HIS A 101 4.04 -14.73 -1.63
N GLU A 102 3.11 -13.90 -1.15
CA GLU A 102 1.71 -14.26 -0.95
C GLU A 102 0.82 -14.03 -2.19
N MET A 103 1.22 -13.11 -3.08
CA MET A 103 0.42 -12.67 -4.24
C MET A 103 1.28 -12.57 -5.52
N PRO A 104 1.87 -13.69 -5.99
CA PRO A 104 2.82 -13.69 -7.10
C PRO A 104 2.23 -13.20 -8.43
N LYS A 105 0.93 -13.36 -8.68
CA LYS A 105 0.29 -12.86 -9.92
C LYS A 105 0.18 -11.34 -9.92
N VAL A 106 -0.12 -10.76 -8.76
CA VAL A 106 -0.13 -9.30 -8.57
C VAL A 106 1.29 -8.74 -8.76
N THR A 107 2.30 -9.40 -8.20
CA THR A 107 3.71 -9.01 -8.37
C THR A 107 4.13 -8.99 -9.84
N LYS A 108 3.69 -9.98 -10.63
CA LYS A 108 3.93 -10.05 -12.08
C LYS A 108 3.18 -8.99 -12.88
N HIS A 109 2.14 -8.38 -12.33
CA HIS A 109 1.43 -7.27 -12.99
C HIS A 109 2.16 -5.95 -12.78
N PHE A 110 2.77 -5.75 -11.61
CA PHE A 110 3.56 -4.56 -11.31
C PHE A 110 4.92 -4.53 -12.02
N HIS A 111 5.40 -3.32 -12.30
CA HIS A 111 6.78 -3.08 -12.72
C HIS A 111 7.77 -3.42 -11.59
N TYR A 112 9.04 -3.63 -11.93
CA TYR A 112 10.08 -3.99 -10.95
C TYR A 112 10.44 -2.83 -10.01
N ARG A 113 10.22 -1.57 -10.43
CA ARG A 113 10.52 -0.39 -9.62
C ARG A 113 9.45 -0.18 -8.55
N THR A 114 9.90 0.32 -7.41
CA THR A 114 9.05 0.83 -6.33
C THR A 114 9.31 2.33 -6.14
N VAL A 115 8.29 3.05 -5.71
CA VAL A 115 8.37 4.48 -5.36
C VAL A 115 8.19 4.58 -3.86
N ASP A 116 9.30 4.68 -3.13
CA ASP A 116 9.27 4.81 -1.67
C ASP A 116 9.24 6.27 -1.26
N VAL A 117 8.07 6.74 -0.80
CA VAL A 117 7.89 8.15 -0.39
C VAL A 117 8.46 8.45 0.98
N SER A 118 8.93 7.44 1.74
CA SER A 118 9.68 7.66 2.99
C SER A 118 10.96 8.48 2.75
N SER A 119 11.52 8.40 1.55
CA SER A 119 12.69 9.17 1.09
C SER A 119 12.47 10.69 1.09
N ASN A 120 11.21 11.15 1.07
CA ASN A 120 10.87 12.57 1.20
C ASN A 120 10.78 13.04 2.66
N THR A 121 10.88 12.14 3.63
CA THR A 121 11.09 12.52 5.02
C THR A 121 12.53 13.00 5.14
N PRO A 122 12.80 14.20 5.70
CA PRO A 122 14.17 14.64 5.94
C PRO A 122 14.92 13.51 6.62
N LEU A 123 16.09 13.15 6.08
CA LEU A 123 16.99 12.18 6.71
C LEU A 123 17.28 12.67 8.13
N VAL A 124 16.51 12.18 9.10
CA VAL A 124 16.77 12.46 10.50
C VAL A 124 18.10 11.77 10.75
N PRO A 125 19.18 12.50 11.08
CA PRO A 125 20.46 11.87 11.33
C PRO A 125 20.23 10.85 12.44
N ALA A 126 20.56 9.58 12.16
CA ALA A 126 20.56 8.53 13.16
C ALA A 126 21.43 9.02 14.32
N THR A 127 20.77 9.47 15.38
CA THR A 127 21.45 9.90 16.60
C THR A 127 21.82 8.61 17.30
N PHE A 128 23.09 8.23 17.20
CA PHE A 128 23.71 7.16 17.97
C PHE A 128 23.84 7.57 19.43
#